data_AF-A0A925N8T5-F1
#
_entry.id   AF-A0A925N8T5-F1
#
_cell.length_a   1.000
_cell.length_b   1.000
_cell.length_c   1.000
_cell.angle_alpha   90.00
_cell.angle_beta   90.00
_cell.angle_gamma   90.00
#
_symmetry.space_group_name_H-M   'P 1'
#
loop_
_entity.id
_entity.type
_entity.pdbx_description
1 polymer ?
#
loop_
_entity_poly.entity_id
_entity_poly.type
_entity_poly.pdbx_seq_one_letter_code
_entity_poly.pdbx_strand_id
1 'polypeptide(L)'
;MEHKGMRRLCRHAVAGALGCLGLIWGPGAAAADTPATESVSDGLVHCLLPGQVRRLGAFSTSVTPRRATRLTPAQCQAGGGEYVQLQDHSAAVKMWLPMASEGIPEAQTTVAELFDQRGERAMAKSWYEKAAAQGDARALMGLAGFLEQSALLAAAKGVSSLDTLSRVNDLVNKVTGGLVAGLSIQRAERLRVDIVSPLGATPVPRVVGGPVVIESPAGPLDVVVRVAGTAGLKSVRVNGQPQRPDAQGLLSIPVTVGSDRTTLLVQAEDDVGAQAQAELTLVQRSAPQSATAALGASPAVTAALDLAPPAAGAAPSAPLLPGKRFALVIANQQYKHWTPLDTPRSDAQAVAGVLKQRFGFDVTLLQDVNRQQLLAALSRLRQQVGPQDQVVVYYAGHGQMDPVTARGYWIPVDGDEKDIAQWVSVIDVTDQLSAMTARHVLVIADSCYSGTLTRSLVPAIDQALTLEQRINPLKQLSKQRARVAMTSGGLEPVVDGGSVQHSLFARSLLDVLAQVKSPVAAQELHNAVSARFAHLGRRLKIAQQPQYAPIGFAGHEAGDFVLSPR
;
A
#
# COMPACT_ATOMS: atom_id res chain seq x y z
N MET A 1 -5.45 -9.25 -72.79
CA MET A 1 -6.88 -9.52 -73.10
C MET A 1 -7.74 -8.58 -72.28
N GLU A 2 -8.87 -8.22 -72.87
CA GLU A 2 -9.65 -6.99 -72.71
C GLU A 2 -10.46 -6.77 -71.40
N HIS A 3 -10.77 -5.49 -71.19
CA HIS A 3 -12.04 -4.84 -70.75
C HIS A 3 -12.73 -5.22 -69.42
N LYS A 4 -12.85 -4.27 -68.47
CA LYS A 4 -13.84 -3.16 -68.30
C LYS A 4 -15.24 -3.62 -67.87
N GLY A 5 -15.79 -2.95 -66.85
CA GLY A 5 -17.22 -3.00 -66.54
C GLY A 5 -17.67 -2.09 -65.39
N MET A 6 -17.54 -0.78 -65.57
CA MET A 6 -18.14 0.25 -64.71
C MET A 6 -19.47 0.73 -65.32
N ARG A 7 -20.53 0.90 -64.53
CA ARG A 7 -21.67 1.77 -64.86
C ARG A 7 -22.13 2.58 -63.64
N ARG A 8 -21.94 3.90 -63.78
CA ARG A 8 -22.64 4.98 -63.07
C ARG A 8 -23.85 5.41 -63.92
N LEU A 9 -24.91 5.93 -63.28
CA LEU A 9 -25.75 7.06 -63.74
C LEU A 9 -26.53 7.56 -62.49
N CYS A 10 -26.29 8.77 -61.97
CA CYS A 10 -26.84 10.09 -62.39
C CYS A 10 -28.36 10.21 -62.11
N ARG A 11 -28.97 11.32 -61.65
CA ARG A 11 -28.58 12.68 -61.21
C ARG A 11 -29.88 13.46 -60.87
N HIS A 12 -29.83 14.40 -59.91
CA HIS A 12 -30.61 15.69 -59.79
C HIS A 12 -32.07 15.59 -59.25
N ALA A 13 -32.47 16.23 -58.13
CA ALA A 13 -32.49 17.63 -57.67
C ALA A 13 -33.77 18.41 -58.08
N VAL A 14 -34.39 19.10 -57.11
CA VAL A 14 -35.14 20.41 -57.13
C VAL A 14 -36.36 20.42 -56.17
N ALA A 15 -36.68 21.63 -55.69
CA ALA A 15 -37.27 22.05 -54.43
C ALA A 15 -38.76 22.51 -54.47
N GLY A 16 -39.29 22.84 -53.27
CA GLY A 16 -40.44 23.73 -53.01
C GLY A 16 -41.78 23.01 -52.73
N ALA A 17 -42.72 23.47 -51.91
CA ALA A 17 -42.85 24.57 -50.96
C ALA A 17 -44.20 24.39 -50.18
N LEU A 18 -44.34 25.12 -49.07
CA LEU A 18 -45.59 25.60 -48.42
C LEU A 18 -46.55 24.62 -47.71
N GLY A 19 -46.78 24.89 -46.42
CA GLY A 19 -47.92 24.42 -45.64
C GLY A 19 -47.96 25.04 -44.25
N CYS A 20 -48.54 26.23 -44.12
CA CYS A 20 -48.88 26.86 -42.84
C CYS A 20 -50.08 26.15 -42.19
N LEU A 21 -50.03 25.87 -40.88
CA LEU A 21 -51.21 25.87 -40.02
C LEU A 21 -50.78 26.19 -38.58
N GLY A 22 -51.31 27.29 -38.07
CA GLY A 22 -50.99 27.85 -36.76
C GLY A 22 -51.61 27.09 -35.61
N LEU A 23 -50.97 27.18 -34.46
CA LEU A 23 -51.54 26.83 -33.16
C LEU A 23 -51.17 27.90 -32.13
N ILE A 24 -52.16 28.15 -31.29
CA ILE A 24 -52.42 29.30 -30.46
C ILE A 24 -51.57 29.24 -29.17
N TRP A 25 -51.07 30.41 -28.75
CA TRP A 25 -50.40 30.65 -27.47
C TRP A 25 -51.31 30.32 -26.27
N GLY A 26 -50.79 29.54 -25.33
CA GLY A 26 -51.14 29.58 -23.91
C GLY A 26 -49.85 29.72 -23.10
N PRO A 27 -49.80 30.52 -22.01
CA PRO A 27 -48.58 30.70 -21.25
C PRO A 27 -48.36 29.46 -20.38
N GLY A 28 -47.51 28.55 -20.85
CA GLY A 28 -46.93 27.52 -20.01
C GLY A 28 -45.97 28.17 -19.03
N ALA A 29 -46.19 27.96 -17.74
CA ALA A 29 -45.25 28.32 -16.69
C ALA A 29 -43.87 27.73 -17.05
N ALA A 30 -42.89 28.60 -17.26
CA ALA A 30 -41.51 28.21 -17.41
C ALA A 30 -41.08 27.49 -16.12
N ALA A 31 -40.96 26.17 -16.19
CA ALA A 31 -40.12 25.45 -15.26
C ALA A 31 -38.72 26.06 -15.39
N ALA A 32 -38.27 26.71 -14.33
CA ALA A 32 -36.89 27.15 -14.24
C ALA A 32 -36.03 25.90 -14.37
N ASP A 33 -35.29 25.79 -15.48
CA ASP A 33 -34.11 24.96 -15.56
C ASP A 33 -33.13 25.49 -14.51
N THR A 34 -33.24 24.97 -13.29
CA THR A 34 -32.10 24.97 -12.37
C THR A 34 -31.00 24.21 -13.10
N PRO A 35 -29.84 24.84 -13.40
CA PRO A 35 -28.72 24.08 -13.90
C PRO A 35 -28.44 23.01 -12.85
N ALA A 36 -28.40 21.76 -13.31
CA ALA A 36 -27.94 20.66 -12.50
C ALA A 36 -26.65 21.12 -11.83
N THR A 37 -26.68 21.31 -10.51
CA THR A 37 -25.48 21.43 -9.72
C THR A 37 -24.75 20.12 -9.93
N GLU A 38 -23.81 20.11 -10.88
CA GLU A 38 -22.74 19.14 -10.90
C GLU A 38 -22.25 19.07 -9.46
N SER A 39 -22.40 17.90 -8.85
CA SER A 39 -21.90 17.65 -7.51
C SER A 39 -20.40 17.90 -7.56
N VAL A 40 -19.99 19.09 -7.14
CA VAL A 40 -18.59 19.41 -6.91
C VAL A 40 -18.09 18.31 -5.97
N SER A 41 -17.15 17.50 -6.45
CA SER A 41 -16.60 16.43 -5.64
C SER A 41 -16.10 17.01 -4.31
N ASP A 42 -16.48 16.41 -3.19
CA ASP A 42 -15.97 16.74 -1.85
C ASP A 42 -14.46 16.42 -1.67
N GLY A 43 -13.78 16.07 -2.76
CA GLY A 43 -12.35 15.81 -2.84
C GLY A 43 -11.52 17.09 -2.71
N LEU A 44 -10.21 16.92 -2.64
CA LEU A 44 -9.27 18.02 -2.70
C LEU A 44 -9.10 18.48 -4.15
N VAL A 45 -8.70 19.73 -4.32
CA VAL A 45 -8.34 20.34 -5.59
C VAL A 45 -6.98 21.00 -5.45
N HIS A 46 -6.25 21.14 -6.56
CA HIS A 46 -5.11 22.04 -6.57
C HIS A 46 -5.65 23.47 -6.54
N CYS A 47 -5.38 24.18 -5.45
CA CYS A 47 -5.88 25.52 -5.19
C CYS A 47 -4.73 26.53 -5.27
N LEU A 48 -4.92 27.60 -6.02
CA LEU A 48 -4.03 28.74 -6.11
C LEU A 48 -4.66 29.94 -5.40
N LEU A 49 -4.28 30.13 -4.14
CA LEU A 49 -4.72 31.24 -3.32
C LEU A 49 -4.08 32.57 -3.80
N PRO A 50 -4.83 33.67 -3.78
CA PRO A 50 -4.31 34.98 -4.14
C PRO A 50 -3.30 35.48 -3.08
N GLY A 51 -2.47 36.43 -3.50
CA GLY A 51 -1.60 37.15 -2.58
C GLY A 51 -2.41 37.98 -1.58
N GLN A 52 -2.01 37.98 -0.31
CA GLN A 52 -2.66 38.76 0.72
C GLN A 52 -2.01 40.13 0.84
N VAL A 53 -2.85 41.18 0.85
CA VAL A 53 -2.41 42.55 1.12
C VAL A 53 -2.12 42.69 2.62
N ARG A 54 -0.88 42.99 2.97
CA ARG A 54 -0.42 43.28 4.33
C ARG A 54 -0.10 44.76 4.46
N ARG A 55 -0.71 45.42 5.43
CA ARG A 55 -0.43 46.82 5.76
C ARG A 55 0.50 46.90 6.97
N LEU A 56 1.70 47.44 6.78
CA LEU A 56 2.70 47.70 7.82
C LEU A 56 2.64 49.19 8.19
N GLY A 57 1.84 49.51 9.21
CA GLY A 57 1.63 50.88 9.67
C GLY A 57 0.87 51.76 8.67
N ALA A 58 1.03 53.08 8.78
CA ALA A 58 0.26 54.02 7.98
C ALA A 58 0.67 54.06 6.50
N PHE A 59 1.92 53.72 6.16
CA PHE A 59 2.56 54.05 4.88
C PHE A 59 3.15 52.89 4.06
N SER A 60 3.15 51.66 4.56
CA SER A 60 3.67 50.51 3.81
C SER A 60 2.58 49.47 3.58
N THR A 61 2.40 49.08 2.32
CA THR A 61 1.49 48.00 1.91
C THR A 61 2.29 47.02 1.06
N SER A 62 2.30 45.75 1.43
CA SER A 62 2.93 44.67 0.67
C SER A 62 1.89 43.62 0.28
N VAL A 63 2.14 42.88 -0.78
CA VAL A 63 1.28 41.75 -1.20
C VAL A 63 2.12 40.50 -1.11
N THR A 64 1.65 39.48 -0.39
CA THR A 64 2.35 38.20 -0.36
C THR A 64 2.29 37.52 -1.73
N PRO A 65 3.25 36.66 -2.09
CA PRO A 65 3.12 35.82 -3.28
C PRO A 65 1.84 34.98 -3.25
N ARG A 66 1.36 34.59 -4.44
CA ARG A 66 0.31 33.57 -4.56
C ARG A 66 0.82 32.26 -3.99
N ARG A 67 -0.09 31.45 -3.45
CA ARG A 67 0.27 30.18 -2.82
C ARG A 67 -0.56 29.06 -3.42
N ALA A 68 0.10 28.09 -4.05
CA ALA A 68 -0.54 26.83 -4.37
C ALA A 68 -0.56 25.92 -3.15
N THR A 69 -1.65 25.20 -2.99
CA THR A 69 -1.86 24.20 -1.95
C THR A 69 -2.94 23.22 -2.41
N ARG A 70 -3.24 22.19 -1.61
CA ARG A 70 -4.38 21.29 -1.84
C ARG A 70 -5.42 21.55 -0.78
N LEU A 71 -6.62 21.93 -1.20
CA LEU A 71 -7.74 22.27 -0.34
C LEU A 71 -9.02 21.68 -0.91
N THR A 72 -10.06 21.56 -0.09
CA THR A 72 -11.40 21.32 -0.65
C THR A 72 -11.84 22.51 -1.51
N PRO A 73 -12.69 22.33 -2.53
CA PRO A 73 -13.25 23.43 -3.31
C PRO A 73 -13.83 24.55 -2.45
N ALA A 74 -14.60 24.20 -1.42
CA ALA A 74 -15.19 25.15 -0.47
C ALA A 74 -14.12 25.97 0.28
N GLN A 75 -13.04 25.34 0.75
CA GLN A 75 -11.94 26.04 1.42
C GLN A 75 -11.14 26.92 0.45
N CYS A 76 -10.92 26.46 -0.78
CA CYS A 76 -10.24 27.25 -1.79
C CYS A 76 -11.05 28.51 -2.14
N GLN A 77 -12.36 28.33 -2.36
CA GLN A 77 -13.28 29.41 -2.66
C GLN A 77 -13.41 30.39 -1.47
N ALA A 78 -13.50 29.89 -0.24
CA ALA A 78 -13.49 30.73 0.96
C ALA A 78 -12.20 31.57 1.08
N GLY A 79 -11.08 31.05 0.58
CA GLY A 79 -9.82 31.78 0.46
C GLY A 79 -9.69 32.68 -0.78
N GLY A 80 -10.72 32.77 -1.62
CA GLY A 80 -10.69 33.52 -2.89
C GLY A 80 -9.78 32.91 -3.95
N GLY A 81 -9.46 31.62 -3.84
CA GLY A 81 -8.54 30.91 -4.72
C GLY A 81 -9.19 30.39 -6.01
N GLU A 82 -8.36 30.26 -7.04
CA GLU A 82 -8.69 29.53 -8.26
C GLU A 82 -8.30 28.07 -8.08
N TYR A 83 -9.08 27.11 -8.59
CA TYR A 83 -8.73 25.70 -8.46
C TYR A 83 -8.82 24.92 -9.76
N VAL A 84 -8.01 23.86 -9.83
CA VAL A 84 -8.06 22.84 -10.87
C VAL A 84 -8.23 21.48 -10.21
N GLN A 85 -8.95 20.59 -10.89
CA GLN A 85 -9.19 19.23 -10.43
C GLN A 85 -7.86 18.47 -10.27
N LEU A 86 -7.74 17.62 -9.24
CA LEU A 86 -6.48 16.90 -8.96
C LEU A 86 -5.99 16.03 -10.12
N GLN A 87 -6.92 15.50 -10.91
CA GLN A 87 -6.61 14.69 -12.09
C GLN A 87 -6.16 15.48 -13.30
N ASP A 88 -6.39 16.79 -13.33
CA ASP A 88 -5.95 17.61 -14.46
C ASP A 88 -4.47 17.94 -14.27
N HIS A 89 -3.61 16.94 -14.51
CA HIS A 89 -2.17 17.09 -14.30
C HIS A 89 -1.58 18.19 -15.20
N SER A 90 -2.19 18.46 -16.36
CA SER A 90 -1.72 19.49 -17.28
C SER A 90 -2.02 20.89 -16.75
N ALA A 91 -3.24 21.13 -16.27
CA ALA A 91 -3.59 22.39 -15.64
C ALA A 91 -2.88 22.57 -14.29
N ALA A 92 -2.74 21.49 -13.51
CA ALA A 92 -1.99 21.47 -12.27
C ALA A 92 -0.52 21.85 -12.51
N VAL A 93 0.16 21.25 -13.50
CA VAL A 93 1.55 21.64 -13.82
C VAL A 93 1.62 23.13 -14.14
N LYS A 94 0.71 23.68 -14.96
CA LYS A 94 0.68 25.13 -15.25
C LYS A 94 0.51 25.98 -13.98
N MET A 95 -0.31 25.53 -13.05
CA MET A 95 -0.56 26.20 -11.77
C MET A 95 0.67 26.16 -10.85
N TRP A 96 1.34 25.02 -10.73
CA TRP A 96 2.43 24.79 -9.77
C TRP A 96 3.82 25.20 -10.29
N LEU A 97 4.03 25.17 -11.60
CA LEU A 97 5.32 25.43 -12.24
C LEU A 97 5.93 26.81 -11.93
N PRO A 98 5.16 27.92 -11.83
CA PRO A 98 5.72 29.22 -11.44
C PRO A 98 6.40 29.18 -10.06
N MET A 99 5.71 28.66 -9.05
CA MET A 99 6.25 28.51 -7.70
C MET A 99 7.41 27.52 -7.61
N ALA A 100 7.34 26.43 -8.38
CA ALA A 100 8.45 25.50 -8.49
C ALA A 100 9.70 26.19 -9.08
N SER A 101 9.50 27.07 -10.05
CA SER A 101 10.57 27.86 -10.69
C SER A 101 11.14 28.93 -9.76
N GLU A 102 10.35 29.45 -8.81
CA GLU A 102 10.80 30.32 -7.72
C GLU A 102 11.60 29.59 -6.63
N GLY A 103 11.73 28.27 -6.73
CA GLY A 103 12.55 27.48 -5.79
C GLY A 103 11.77 26.83 -4.66
N ILE A 104 10.44 26.94 -4.59
CA ILE A 104 9.66 26.40 -3.47
C ILE A 104 9.72 24.86 -3.47
N PRO A 105 10.33 24.20 -2.45
CA PRO A 105 10.54 22.74 -2.48
C PRO A 105 9.25 21.95 -2.64
N GLU A 106 8.19 22.31 -1.91
CA GLU A 106 6.88 21.64 -1.98
C GLU A 106 6.30 21.70 -3.41
N ALA A 107 6.45 22.84 -4.09
CA ALA A 107 5.98 23.02 -5.45
C ALA A 107 6.84 22.25 -6.45
N GLN A 108 8.17 22.24 -6.27
CA GLN A 108 9.09 21.45 -7.09
C GLN A 108 8.80 19.96 -7.00
N THR A 109 8.61 19.42 -5.80
CA THR A 109 8.24 18.02 -5.58
C THR A 109 6.88 17.71 -6.21
N THR A 110 5.89 18.60 -6.04
CA THR A 110 4.56 18.40 -6.61
C THR A 110 4.60 18.38 -8.15
N VAL A 111 5.38 19.28 -8.76
CA VAL A 111 5.63 19.28 -10.21
C VAL A 111 6.35 18.01 -10.66
N ALA A 112 7.30 17.51 -9.87
CA ALA A 112 7.98 16.25 -10.15
C ALA A 112 7.02 15.05 -10.16
N GLU A 113 6.16 14.94 -9.14
CA GLU A 113 5.11 13.92 -9.03
C GLU A 113 4.14 13.98 -10.23
N LEU A 114 3.71 15.19 -10.61
CA LEU A 114 2.82 15.40 -11.75
C LEU A 114 3.47 14.99 -13.08
N PHE A 115 4.76 15.28 -13.28
CA PHE A 115 5.49 14.82 -14.47
C PHE A 115 5.69 13.30 -14.48
N ASP A 116 5.95 12.68 -13.32
CA ASP A 116 6.13 11.23 -13.22
C ASP A 116 4.85 10.50 -13.62
N GLN A 117 3.69 10.98 -13.15
CA GLN A 117 2.39 10.41 -13.50
C GLN A 117 2.01 10.59 -14.97
N ARG A 118 2.54 11.63 -15.64
CA ARG A 118 2.42 11.80 -17.09
C ARG A 118 3.39 10.92 -17.89
N GLY A 119 4.26 10.16 -17.23
CA GLY A 119 5.32 9.38 -17.86
C GLY A 119 6.53 10.21 -18.33
N GLU A 120 6.56 11.51 -18.00
CA GLU A 120 7.58 12.47 -18.42
C GLU A 120 8.82 12.40 -17.49
N ARG A 121 9.43 11.21 -17.45
CA ARG A 121 10.45 10.81 -16.48
C ARG A 121 11.66 11.73 -16.39
N ALA A 122 12.14 12.25 -17.51
CA ALA A 122 13.31 13.14 -17.53
C ALA A 122 13.02 14.46 -16.80
N MET A 123 11.83 15.04 -17.04
CA MET A 123 11.40 16.25 -16.36
C MET A 123 11.12 15.98 -14.89
N ALA A 124 10.42 14.88 -14.56
CA ALA A 124 10.18 14.45 -13.19
C ALA A 124 11.50 14.37 -12.39
N LYS A 125 12.50 13.66 -12.92
CA LYS A 125 13.82 13.54 -12.29
C LYS A 125 14.46 14.91 -12.03
N SER A 126 14.45 15.80 -13.02
CA SER A 126 15.07 17.13 -12.87
C SER A 126 14.44 17.97 -11.76
N TRP A 127 13.12 17.87 -11.57
CA TRP A 127 12.42 18.56 -10.50
C TRP A 127 12.63 17.90 -9.14
N TYR A 128 12.66 16.57 -9.09
CA TYR A 128 13.07 15.86 -7.88
C TYR A 128 14.49 16.23 -7.46
N GLU A 129 15.45 16.36 -8.37
CA GLU A 129 16.82 16.78 -8.04
C GLU A 129 16.86 18.18 -7.40
N LYS A 130 16.07 19.13 -7.93
CA LYS A 130 15.98 20.49 -7.35
C LYS A 130 15.40 20.48 -5.94
N ALA A 131 14.28 19.78 -5.74
CA ALA A 131 13.62 19.71 -4.43
C ALA A 131 14.46 18.90 -3.41
N ALA A 132 15.07 17.80 -3.85
CA ALA A 132 15.94 16.96 -3.03
C ALA A 132 17.19 17.71 -2.57
N ALA A 133 17.75 18.61 -3.40
CA ALA A 133 18.87 19.48 -3.01
C ALA A 133 18.51 20.41 -1.85
N GLN A 134 17.22 20.69 -1.65
CA GLN A 134 16.68 21.51 -0.56
C GLN A 134 16.25 20.67 0.66
N GLY A 135 16.45 19.35 0.62
CA GLY A 135 16.12 18.45 1.72
C GLY A 135 14.65 18.00 1.79
N ASP A 136 13.86 18.23 0.74
CA ASP A 136 12.47 17.76 0.70
C ASP A 136 12.41 16.22 0.72
N ALA A 137 11.80 15.67 1.77
CA ALA A 137 11.76 14.24 2.04
C ALA A 137 11.12 13.44 0.90
N ARG A 138 9.99 13.94 0.38
CA ARG A 138 9.27 13.32 -0.73
C ARG A 138 10.12 13.28 -1.99
N ALA A 139 10.80 14.38 -2.30
CA ALA A 139 11.68 14.44 -3.46
C ALA A 139 12.93 13.57 -3.32
N LEU A 140 13.52 13.49 -2.13
CA LEU A 140 14.63 12.57 -1.85
C LEU A 140 14.22 11.12 -2.13
N MET A 141 13.04 10.69 -1.65
CA MET A 141 12.51 9.34 -1.89
C MET A 141 12.09 9.10 -3.33
N GLY A 142 11.49 10.10 -3.99
CA GLY A 142 11.16 10.06 -5.41
C GLY A 142 12.42 9.88 -6.26
N LEU A 143 13.44 10.72 -6.06
CA LEU A 143 14.72 10.62 -6.77
C LEU A 143 15.41 9.28 -6.53
N ALA A 144 15.40 8.79 -5.28
CA ALA A 144 15.95 7.48 -4.93
C ALA A 144 15.30 6.35 -5.75
N GLY A 145 13.97 6.36 -5.91
CA GLY A 145 13.25 5.38 -6.74
C GLY A 145 13.63 5.44 -8.23
N PHE A 146 13.82 6.64 -8.78
CA PHE A 146 14.31 6.79 -10.16
C PHE A 146 15.71 6.21 -10.36
N LEU A 147 16.61 6.51 -9.42
CA LEU A 147 17.98 6.01 -9.46
C LEU A 147 18.03 4.50 -9.30
N GLU A 148 17.23 3.93 -8.39
CA GLU A 148 17.13 2.48 -8.22
C GLU A 148 16.62 1.80 -9.49
N GLN A 149 15.54 2.30 -10.09
CA GLN A 149 15.02 1.74 -11.34
C GLN A 149 16.06 1.81 -12.46
N SER A 150 16.84 2.89 -12.53
CA SER A 150 17.94 3.00 -13.50
C SER A 150 19.06 2.01 -13.24
N ALA A 151 19.40 1.77 -11.96
CA ALA A 151 20.40 0.80 -11.55
C ALA A 151 19.97 -0.64 -11.85
N LEU A 152 18.69 -0.96 -11.66
CA LEU A 152 18.05 -2.22 -12.03
C LEU A 152 18.13 -2.49 -13.53
N LEU A 153 17.76 -1.50 -14.34
CA LEU A 153 17.82 -1.61 -15.81
C LEU A 153 19.27 -1.74 -16.33
N ALA A 154 20.23 -1.10 -15.65
CA ALA A 154 21.65 -1.26 -15.95
C ALA A 154 22.16 -2.65 -15.56
N ALA A 155 21.81 -3.15 -14.37
CA ALA A 155 22.17 -4.47 -13.89
C ALA A 155 21.61 -5.58 -14.81
N ALA A 156 20.37 -5.46 -15.26
CA ALA A 156 19.76 -6.39 -16.22
C ALA A 156 20.50 -6.42 -17.58
N LYS A 157 21.32 -5.42 -17.88
CA LYS A 157 22.19 -5.33 -19.07
C LYS A 157 23.65 -5.69 -18.76
N GLY A 158 23.95 -6.21 -17.57
CA GLY A 158 25.31 -6.55 -17.14
C GLY A 158 26.19 -5.34 -16.84
N VAL A 159 25.61 -4.15 -16.65
CA VAL A 159 26.34 -2.91 -16.37
C VAL A 159 26.37 -2.67 -14.86
N SER A 160 27.58 -2.43 -14.31
CA SER A 160 27.74 -2.08 -12.90
C SER A 160 26.98 -0.79 -12.55
N SER A 161 26.25 -0.83 -11.44
CA SER A 161 25.43 0.28 -10.95
C SER A 161 25.75 0.67 -9.49
N LEU A 162 26.92 0.26 -9.00
CA LEU A 162 27.33 0.44 -7.59
C LEU A 162 27.29 1.91 -7.14
N ASP A 163 27.80 2.85 -7.96
CA ASP A 163 27.80 4.27 -7.63
C ASP A 163 26.38 4.84 -7.56
N THR A 164 25.50 4.42 -8.49
CA THR A 164 24.09 4.80 -8.48
C THR A 164 23.41 4.29 -7.21
N LEU A 165 23.65 3.04 -6.82
CA LEU A 165 23.11 2.45 -5.61
C LEU A 165 23.65 3.11 -4.33
N SER A 166 24.93 3.52 -4.33
CA SER A 166 25.50 4.32 -3.24
C SER A 166 24.76 5.65 -3.08
N ARG A 167 24.51 6.34 -4.20
CA ARG A 167 23.74 7.59 -4.21
C ARG A 167 22.29 7.40 -3.73
N VAL A 168 21.64 6.28 -4.06
CA VAL A 168 20.31 5.94 -3.51
C VAL A 168 20.40 5.87 -1.97
N ASN A 169 21.46 5.24 -1.42
CA ASN A 169 21.68 5.13 0.02
C ASN A 169 21.82 6.48 0.70
N ASP A 170 22.60 7.37 0.11
CA ASP A 170 22.77 8.72 0.65
C ASP A 170 21.44 9.50 0.68
N LEU A 171 20.60 9.35 -0.34
CA LEU A 171 19.29 10.02 -0.40
C LEU A 171 18.34 9.48 0.67
N VAL A 172 18.22 8.16 0.82
CA VAL A 172 17.36 7.54 1.83
C VAL A 172 17.84 7.92 3.23
N ASN A 173 19.15 7.89 3.48
CA ASN A 173 19.75 8.28 4.76
C ASN A 173 19.43 9.72 5.17
N LYS A 174 19.37 10.66 4.21
CA LYS A 174 18.99 12.05 4.51
C LYS A 174 17.58 12.16 5.08
N VAL A 175 16.66 11.30 4.64
CA VAL A 175 15.26 11.35 5.11
C VAL A 175 15.06 10.55 6.40
N THR A 176 15.76 9.43 6.52
CA THR A 176 15.69 8.57 7.71
C THR A 176 16.58 9.06 8.85
N GLY A 177 17.33 10.14 8.70
CA GLY A 177 18.12 10.73 9.79
C GLY A 177 19.48 10.07 10.03
N GLY A 178 20.10 9.52 8.97
CA GLY A 178 21.43 8.91 8.96
C GLY A 178 21.39 7.39 8.94
N LEU A 179 22.58 6.77 8.94
CA LEU A 179 22.81 5.33 9.11
C LEU A 179 22.22 4.86 10.46
N VAL A 180 20.91 4.72 10.55
CA VAL A 180 20.34 3.85 11.57
C VAL A 180 20.73 2.45 11.13
N ALA A 181 21.69 1.85 11.85
CA ALA A 181 22.07 0.47 11.64
C ALA A 181 20.80 -0.38 11.53
N GLY A 182 20.58 -0.97 10.35
CA GLY A 182 19.42 -1.81 10.08
C GLY A 182 18.23 -1.18 9.35
N LEU A 183 18.30 0.06 8.88
CA LEU A 183 17.46 0.46 7.73
C LEU A 183 18.18 0.06 6.44
N SER A 184 17.47 -0.64 5.57
CA SER A 184 17.95 -1.01 4.24
C SER A 184 17.11 -0.29 3.19
N ILE A 185 17.76 0.14 2.12
CA ILE A 185 17.04 0.34 0.86
C ILE A 185 16.65 -1.05 0.41
N GLN A 186 15.41 -1.23 -0.07
CA GLN A 186 15.14 -2.37 -0.93
C GLN A 186 16.14 -2.27 -2.07
N ARG A 187 17.24 -3.00 -1.96
CA ARG A 187 18.09 -3.30 -3.08
C ARG A 187 17.19 -4.21 -3.89
N ALA A 188 16.67 -3.74 -5.04
CA ALA A 188 16.50 -4.58 -6.23
C ALA A 188 16.48 -6.06 -5.85
N GLU A 189 15.30 -6.60 -5.44
CA GLU A 189 15.15 -7.85 -4.65
C GLU A 189 16.49 -8.55 -4.40
N ARG A 190 17.24 -8.10 -3.37
CA ARG A 190 18.50 -8.76 -3.03
C ARG A 190 18.23 -10.23 -2.84
N LEU A 191 19.20 -11.05 -3.24
CA LEU A 191 19.17 -12.47 -2.94
C LEU A 191 18.79 -12.67 -1.48
N ARG A 192 17.65 -13.31 -1.24
CA ARG A 192 17.12 -13.58 0.10
C ARG A 192 16.36 -14.88 0.08
N VAL A 193 16.23 -15.48 1.26
CA VAL A 193 15.43 -16.68 1.47
C VAL A 193 14.37 -16.36 2.51
N ASP A 194 13.11 -16.27 2.07
CA ASP A 194 11.94 -16.03 2.92
C ASP A 194 11.28 -17.37 3.26
N ILE A 195 10.98 -17.66 4.52
CA ILE A 195 10.22 -18.87 4.90
C ILE A 195 8.71 -18.58 4.73
N VAL A 196 7.96 -19.48 4.11
CA VAL A 196 6.56 -19.26 3.66
C VAL A 196 5.55 -20.20 4.36
N SER A 197 5.99 -21.36 4.86
CA SER A 197 5.15 -22.39 5.52
C SER A 197 6.04 -23.31 6.38
N PRO A 198 5.53 -23.98 7.44
CA PRO A 198 4.25 -24.67 7.50
C PRO A 198 3.37 -24.27 8.70
N LEU A 199 2.19 -23.71 8.35
CA LEU A 199 1.12 -23.18 9.21
C LEU A 199 1.18 -21.67 9.45
N GLY A 200 0.41 -20.99 8.60
CA GLY A 200 0.30 -19.55 8.51
C GLY A 200 1.56 -18.95 7.89
N ALA A 201 1.39 -18.00 6.98
CA ALA A 201 2.38 -17.10 6.42
C ALA A 201 3.73 -16.94 7.14
N THR A 202 4.79 -16.66 6.39
CA THR A 202 6.05 -16.04 6.83
C THR A 202 6.07 -15.58 8.30
N PRO A 203 6.97 -16.08 9.17
CA PRO A 203 7.24 -15.38 10.41
C PRO A 203 7.67 -13.97 10.03
N VAL A 204 6.74 -13.02 10.19
CA VAL A 204 7.05 -11.60 10.25
C VAL A 204 8.27 -11.47 11.15
N PRO A 205 9.41 -10.99 10.64
CA PRO A 205 10.74 -11.39 11.07
C PRO A 205 10.82 -11.48 12.58
N ARG A 206 10.74 -12.71 13.09
CA ARG A 206 11.14 -13.02 14.45
C ARG A 206 12.53 -13.57 14.33
N VAL A 207 13.47 -12.73 14.77
CA VAL A 207 14.89 -13.01 14.95
C VAL A 207 15.65 -13.10 13.62
N VAL A 208 16.57 -12.17 13.41
CA VAL A 208 17.85 -12.58 12.84
C VAL A 208 18.89 -12.67 13.94
N GLY A 209 19.63 -13.78 13.88
CA GLY A 209 20.67 -14.18 14.83
C GLY A 209 20.36 -15.45 15.62
N GLY A 210 19.19 -16.06 15.45
CA GLY A 210 18.83 -17.33 16.09
C GLY A 210 17.90 -18.16 15.22
N PRO A 211 17.86 -19.48 15.42
CA PRO A 211 17.05 -20.38 14.61
C PRO A 211 15.58 -19.96 14.59
N VAL A 212 14.97 -19.87 13.41
CA VAL A 212 13.51 -19.67 13.31
C VAL A 212 12.84 -20.94 13.83
N VAL A 213 12.25 -20.91 15.02
CA VAL A 213 11.61 -22.08 15.62
C VAL A 213 10.15 -22.18 15.17
N ILE A 214 9.81 -23.23 14.43
CA ILE A 214 8.44 -23.56 14.05
C ILE A 214 7.93 -24.70 14.92
N GLU A 215 6.81 -24.45 15.61
CA GLU A 215 6.10 -25.45 16.42
C GLU A 215 4.99 -26.12 15.61
N SER A 216 5.22 -27.38 15.23
CA SER A 216 4.27 -28.20 14.46
C SER A 216 3.89 -29.45 15.24
N PRO A 217 2.68 -30.02 15.04
CA PRO A 217 2.42 -31.42 15.37
C PRO A 217 3.49 -32.34 14.76
N ALA A 218 3.74 -33.47 15.41
CA ALA A 218 4.63 -34.50 14.85
C ALA A 218 4.07 -35.03 13.52
N GLY A 219 4.95 -35.30 12.57
CA GLY A 219 4.57 -35.85 11.26
C GLY A 219 5.19 -35.11 10.07
N PRO A 220 4.81 -35.52 8.85
CA PRO A 220 5.31 -34.93 7.61
C PRO A 220 4.79 -33.51 7.43
N LEU A 221 5.64 -32.64 6.88
CA LEU A 221 5.43 -31.21 6.86
C LEU A 221 6.20 -30.56 5.71
N ASP A 222 5.48 -29.87 4.82
CA ASP A 222 6.11 -29.16 3.71
C ASP A 222 6.51 -27.74 4.13
N VAL A 223 7.79 -27.54 4.36
CA VAL A 223 8.37 -26.21 4.56
C VAL A 223 8.53 -25.55 3.21
N VAL A 224 7.87 -24.42 3.00
CA VAL A 224 8.02 -23.67 1.76
C VAL A 224 8.93 -22.49 2.01
N VAL A 225 9.87 -22.23 1.11
CA VAL A 225 10.73 -21.05 1.14
C VAL A 225 10.68 -20.33 -0.21
N ARG A 226 10.75 -19.00 -0.22
CA ARG A 226 10.87 -18.17 -1.41
C ARG A 226 12.30 -17.64 -1.51
N VAL A 227 12.98 -17.94 -2.61
CA VAL A 227 14.26 -17.36 -2.96
C VAL A 227 14.01 -16.30 -4.02
N ALA A 228 14.31 -15.04 -3.68
CA ALA A 228 14.11 -13.90 -4.57
C ALA A 228 15.44 -13.21 -4.86
N GLY A 229 15.65 -12.76 -6.10
CA GLY A 229 16.92 -12.21 -6.59
C GLY A 229 16.75 -11.53 -7.95
N THR A 230 17.04 -10.22 -8.08
CA THR A 230 16.90 -9.52 -9.39
C THR A 230 17.99 -9.87 -10.41
N ALA A 231 19.11 -10.43 -9.96
CA ALA A 231 20.25 -10.76 -10.82
C ALA A 231 20.12 -12.14 -11.48
N GLY A 232 19.06 -12.92 -11.20
CA GLY A 232 19.00 -14.34 -11.55
C GLY A 232 19.70 -15.22 -10.50
N LEU A 233 19.21 -16.45 -10.33
CA LEU A 233 19.71 -17.38 -9.31
C LEU A 233 20.74 -18.33 -9.93
N LYS A 234 21.98 -18.27 -9.45
CA LYS A 234 23.06 -19.18 -9.86
C LYS A 234 22.94 -20.53 -9.18
N SER A 235 22.67 -20.55 -7.86
CA SER A 235 22.42 -21.79 -7.14
C SER A 235 21.53 -21.58 -5.93
N VAL A 236 20.73 -22.60 -5.61
CA VAL A 236 20.04 -22.70 -4.31
C VAL A 236 20.33 -24.08 -3.73
N ARG A 237 20.64 -24.13 -2.44
CA ARG A 237 20.94 -25.35 -1.70
C ARG A 237 20.10 -25.44 -0.43
N VAL A 238 19.63 -26.64 -0.11
CA VAL A 238 18.94 -26.94 1.14
C VAL A 238 19.73 -28.05 1.83
N ASN A 239 20.25 -27.77 3.02
CA ASN A 239 21.16 -28.65 3.75
C ASN A 239 22.33 -29.12 2.87
N GLY A 240 22.89 -28.20 2.08
CA GLY A 240 23.97 -28.46 1.12
C GLY A 240 23.55 -29.11 -0.21
N GLN A 241 22.31 -29.60 -0.33
CA GLN A 241 21.82 -30.26 -1.56
C GLN A 241 21.24 -29.25 -2.55
N PRO A 242 21.62 -29.29 -3.85
CA PRO A 242 21.09 -28.39 -4.86
C PRO A 242 19.57 -28.53 -5.03
N GLN A 243 18.88 -27.39 -5.12
CA GLN A 243 17.44 -27.31 -5.33
C GLN A 243 17.12 -26.28 -6.41
N ARG A 244 15.99 -26.47 -7.11
CA ARG A 244 15.50 -25.53 -8.14
C ARG A 244 14.16 -24.92 -7.72
N PRO A 245 14.11 -23.62 -7.43
CA PRO A 245 12.85 -22.92 -7.21
C PRO A 245 11.97 -22.89 -8.45
N ASP A 246 10.66 -22.70 -8.27
CA ASP A 246 9.74 -22.45 -9.37
C ASP A 246 9.86 -21.02 -9.95
N ALA A 247 9.03 -20.69 -10.95
CA ALA A 247 9.05 -19.39 -11.62
C ALA A 247 8.74 -18.19 -10.67
N GLN A 248 8.20 -18.46 -9.48
CA GLN A 248 7.89 -17.47 -8.45
C GLN A 248 8.98 -17.43 -7.36
N GLY A 249 10.05 -18.22 -7.54
CA GLY A 249 11.14 -18.38 -6.59
C GLY A 249 10.81 -19.33 -5.44
N LEU A 250 9.73 -20.11 -5.48
CA LEU A 250 9.32 -20.96 -4.35
C LEU A 250 9.95 -22.35 -4.41
N LEU A 251 10.31 -22.86 -3.25
CA LEU A 251 10.82 -24.21 -3.00
C LEU A 251 9.95 -24.88 -1.93
N SER A 252 9.54 -26.11 -2.18
CA SER A 252 8.82 -26.95 -1.20
C SER A 252 9.78 -28.01 -0.69
N ILE A 253 10.10 -27.95 0.61
CA ILE A 253 11.05 -28.83 1.29
C ILE A 253 10.24 -29.75 2.20
N PRO A 254 10.09 -31.03 1.87
CA PRO A 254 9.43 -31.99 2.75
C PRO A 254 10.31 -32.25 3.97
N VAL A 255 9.74 -32.11 5.16
CA VAL A 255 10.42 -32.35 6.44
C VAL A 255 9.52 -33.19 7.33
N THR A 256 10.10 -34.06 8.13
CA THR A 256 9.37 -34.79 9.17
C THR A 256 9.71 -34.17 10.52
N VAL A 257 8.70 -33.67 11.23
CA VAL A 257 8.85 -33.16 12.60
C VAL A 257 8.74 -34.35 13.55
N GLY A 258 9.88 -34.70 14.16
CA GLY A 258 9.97 -35.71 15.20
C GLY A 258 10.08 -35.10 16.59
N SER A 259 10.44 -35.92 17.58
CA SER A 259 10.71 -35.49 18.96
C SER A 259 11.96 -34.60 19.06
N ASP A 260 12.91 -34.76 18.13
CA ASP A 260 14.16 -34.01 18.08
C ASP A 260 14.02 -32.75 17.23
N ARG A 261 14.90 -31.77 17.50
CA ARG A 261 14.96 -30.54 16.72
C ARG A 261 15.44 -30.84 15.29
N THR A 262 14.67 -30.45 14.29
CA THR A 262 15.08 -30.56 12.88
C THR A 262 15.51 -29.21 12.35
N THR A 263 16.78 -29.08 11.93
CA THR A 263 17.29 -27.84 11.33
C THR A 263 17.34 -27.93 9.80
N LEU A 264 16.85 -26.89 9.12
CA LEU A 264 17.02 -26.65 7.69
C LEU A 264 17.86 -25.41 7.49
N LEU A 265 18.94 -25.54 6.73
CA LEU A 265 19.74 -24.43 6.24
C LEU A 265 19.49 -24.28 4.75
N VAL A 266 18.93 -23.15 4.34
CA VAL A 266 18.73 -22.80 2.93
C VAL A 266 19.75 -21.74 2.56
N GLN A 267 20.50 -21.99 1.50
CA GLN A 267 21.55 -21.09 1.00
C GLN A 267 21.27 -20.79 -0.47
N ALA A 268 21.48 -19.55 -0.88
CA ALA A 268 21.35 -19.15 -2.26
C ALA A 268 22.57 -18.33 -2.68
N GLU A 269 22.93 -18.44 -3.97
CA GLU A 269 23.90 -17.59 -4.65
C GLU A 269 23.27 -17.06 -5.95
N ASP A 270 23.45 -15.77 -6.25
CA ASP A 270 22.95 -15.13 -7.47
C ASP A 270 24.04 -15.07 -8.56
N ASP A 271 23.65 -14.67 -9.77
CA ASP A 271 24.56 -14.62 -10.93
C ASP A 271 25.67 -13.56 -10.79
N VAL A 272 25.54 -12.63 -9.83
CA VAL A 272 26.55 -11.61 -9.51
C VAL A 272 27.40 -11.98 -8.28
N GLY A 273 27.22 -13.19 -7.74
CA GLY A 273 28.03 -13.75 -6.64
C GLY A 273 27.62 -13.31 -5.24
N ALA A 274 26.48 -12.64 -5.07
CA ALA A 274 25.94 -12.38 -3.74
C ALA A 274 25.40 -13.68 -3.12
N GLN A 275 25.51 -13.80 -1.80
CA GLN A 275 25.07 -14.97 -1.05
C GLN A 275 24.02 -14.58 0.00
N ALA A 276 23.07 -15.47 0.21
CA ALA A 276 22.05 -15.35 1.26
C ALA A 276 21.80 -16.70 1.91
N GLN A 277 21.43 -16.69 3.19
CA GLN A 277 21.04 -17.91 3.89
C GLN A 277 19.93 -17.66 4.90
N ALA A 278 19.12 -18.70 5.13
CA ALA A 278 18.13 -18.75 6.19
C ALA A 278 18.22 -20.09 6.91
N GLU A 279 18.19 -20.04 8.25
CA GLU A 279 18.16 -21.23 9.10
C GLU A 279 16.78 -21.34 9.78
N LEU A 280 16.17 -22.51 9.61
CA LEU A 280 14.90 -22.87 10.22
C LEU A 280 15.13 -24.05 11.16
N THR A 281 14.60 -23.98 12.38
CA THR A 281 14.51 -25.11 13.30
C THR A 281 13.04 -25.48 13.50
N LEU A 282 12.71 -26.75 13.35
CA LEU A 282 11.39 -27.28 13.62
C LEU A 282 11.41 -28.04 14.93
N VAL A 283 10.42 -27.77 15.78
CA VAL A 283 10.23 -28.45 17.05
C VAL A 283 8.79 -28.95 17.15
N GLN A 284 8.61 -30.10 17.80
CA GLN A 284 7.28 -30.62 18.04
C GLN A 284 6.54 -29.74 19.06
N ARG A 285 5.30 -29.37 18.75
CA ARG A 285 4.41 -28.71 19.71
C ARG A 285 4.06 -29.68 20.83
N SER A 286 4.39 -29.31 22.07
CA SER A 286 3.89 -30.02 23.26
C SER A 286 2.36 -29.86 23.33
N ALA A 287 1.62 -30.96 23.48
CA ALA A 287 0.16 -30.89 23.60
C ALA A 287 -0.22 -30.03 24.83
N PRO A 288 -1.27 -29.19 24.76
CA PRO A 288 -1.79 -28.53 25.95
C PRO A 288 -2.28 -29.62 26.92
N GLN A 289 -1.64 -29.72 28.09
CA GLN A 289 -2.14 -30.57 29.16
C GLN A 289 -3.55 -30.10 29.50
N SER A 290 -4.52 -30.98 29.29
CA SER A 290 -5.91 -30.77 29.67
C SER A 290 -5.97 -30.49 31.16
N ALA A 291 -6.48 -29.31 31.53
CA ALA A 291 -6.83 -29.01 32.90
C ALA A 291 -8.02 -29.88 33.30
N THR A 292 -7.75 -31.02 33.93
CA THR A 292 -8.70 -31.77 34.76
C THR A 292 -8.02 -32.14 36.06
N ALA A 293 -8.63 -31.70 37.17
CA ALA A 293 -8.16 -31.82 38.54
C ALA A 293 -7.93 -33.27 39.00
N ALA A 294 -6.92 -33.47 39.85
CA ALA A 294 -7.03 -34.33 41.02
C ALA A 294 -5.94 -33.96 42.05
N LEU A 295 -6.40 -33.69 43.27
CA LEU A 295 -5.61 -33.59 44.50
C LEU A 295 -4.92 -34.93 44.81
N GLY A 296 -3.68 -34.89 45.31
CA GLY A 296 -2.99 -36.05 45.88
C GLY A 296 -1.55 -35.71 46.31
N ALA A 297 -1.18 -36.12 47.51
CA ALA A 297 -0.09 -35.58 48.32
C ALA A 297 1.36 -36.03 47.96
N SER A 298 2.32 -35.23 48.47
CA SER A 298 3.81 -35.24 48.50
C SER A 298 4.52 -36.53 49.01
N PRO A 299 5.87 -36.61 49.20
CA PRO A 299 7.01 -35.72 48.82
C PRO A 299 8.31 -36.43 48.29
N ALA A 300 9.34 -35.60 47.98
CA ALA A 300 10.80 -35.88 47.86
C ALA A 300 11.27 -36.68 46.62
N VAL A 301 12.21 -36.20 45.80
CA VAL A 301 13.64 -36.05 46.15
C VAL A 301 14.24 -34.76 45.58
N THR A 302 14.94 -34.06 46.44
CA THR A 302 15.91 -32.98 46.21
C THR A 302 17.14 -33.44 45.41
N ALA A 303 17.49 -32.72 44.34
CA ALA A 303 18.88 -32.46 43.99
C ALA A 303 18.95 -31.13 43.23
N ALA A 304 19.56 -30.16 43.89
CA ALA A 304 19.80 -28.81 43.41
C ALA A 304 20.84 -28.80 42.28
N LEU A 305 20.60 -27.96 41.28
CA LEU A 305 21.65 -27.22 40.59
C LEU A 305 21.19 -25.76 40.53
N ASP A 306 21.82 -24.97 41.37
CA ASP A 306 21.81 -23.50 41.33
C ASP A 306 22.12 -23.02 39.91
N LEU A 307 21.11 -22.47 39.25
CA LEU A 307 21.28 -21.41 38.28
C LEU A 307 20.37 -20.27 38.72
N ALA A 308 21.01 -19.23 39.24
CA ALA A 308 20.38 -17.96 39.54
C ALA A 308 19.48 -17.51 38.36
N PRO A 309 18.25 -17.04 38.61
CA PRO A 309 17.42 -16.53 37.54
C PRO A 309 18.07 -15.27 36.97
N PRO A 310 18.35 -15.16 35.65
CA PRO A 310 18.60 -13.85 35.09
C PRO A 310 17.28 -13.07 35.18
N ALA A 311 17.40 -11.89 35.77
CA ALA A 311 16.34 -10.97 36.14
C ALA A 311 15.18 -10.91 35.12
N ALA A 312 14.00 -11.32 35.56
CA ALA A 312 12.75 -10.75 35.09
C ALA A 312 12.77 -9.25 35.43
N GLY A 313 13.01 -8.39 34.44
CA GLY A 313 13.17 -6.96 34.69
C GLY A 313 13.45 -6.13 33.45
N ALA A 314 12.75 -6.39 32.34
CA ALA A 314 12.58 -5.36 31.32
C ALA A 314 11.30 -4.60 31.66
N ALA A 315 11.43 -3.35 32.13
CA ALA A 315 10.34 -2.41 32.27
C ALA A 315 9.48 -2.38 30.98
N PRO A 316 8.17 -2.07 31.04
CA PRO A 316 7.38 -1.87 29.82
C PRO A 316 8.05 -0.77 28.99
N SER A 317 8.62 -1.16 27.86
CA SER A 317 9.14 -0.20 26.89
C SER A 317 7.97 0.68 26.47
N ALA A 318 8.15 2.00 26.57
CA ALA A 318 7.14 2.96 26.13
C ALA A 318 6.63 2.55 24.74
N PRO A 319 5.31 2.62 24.48
CA PRO A 319 4.76 2.21 23.19
C PRO A 319 5.48 2.97 22.08
N LEU A 320 5.96 2.23 21.07
CA LEU A 320 6.69 2.77 19.91
C LEU A 320 5.97 3.97 19.29
N LEU A 321 4.64 3.98 19.36
CA LEU A 321 3.78 5.09 18.98
C LEU A 321 2.77 5.41 20.09
N PRO A 322 2.70 6.68 20.54
CA PRO A 322 1.88 7.07 21.69
C PRO A 322 0.40 7.35 21.39
N GLY A 323 -0.01 7.41 20.12
CA GLY A 323 -1.39 7.78 19.74
C GLY A 323 -2.39 6.61 19.70
N LYS A 324 -3.67 6.96 19.49
CA LYS A 324 -4.77 6.00 19.34
C LYS A 324 -4.71 5.29 17.99
N ARG A 325 -5.35 4.13 17.92
CA ARG A 325 -5.41 3.28 16.72
C ARG A 325 -6.85 3.19 16.26
N PHE A 326 -7.15 3.63 15.04
CA PHE A 326 -8.49 3.61 14.45
C PHE A 326 -8.50 2.72 13.21
N ALA A 327 -9.55 1.92 13.04
CA ALA A 327 -9.74 1.14 11.82
C ALA A 327 -11.14 1.37 11.24
N LEU A 328 -11.18 1.67 9.95
CA LEU A 328 -12.42 1.65 9.16
C LEU A 328 -12.37 0.43 8.26
N VAL A 329 -13.27 -0.51 8.50
CA VAL A 329 -13.34 -1.79 7.78
C VAL A 329 -14.65 -1.80 6.99
N ILE A 330 -14.56 -1.87 5.67
CA ILE A 330 -15.70 -1.80 4.76
C ILE A 330 -15.73 -3.08 3.92
N ALA A 331 -16.91 -3.70 3.83
CA ALA A 331 -17.16 -4.84 2.96
C ALA A 331 -18.43 -4.65 2.15
N ASN A 332 -18.31 -4.71 0.81
CA ASN A 332 -19.45 -4.68 -0.10
C ASN A 332 -19.55 -6.04 -0.79
N GLN A 333 -20.72 -6.65 -0.68
CA GLN A 333 -20.97 -8.02 -1.11
C GLN A 333 -22.29 -8.15 -1.88
N GLN A 334 -23.37 -7.54 -1.38
CA GLN A 334 -24.72 -7.64 -1.94
C GLN A 334 -25.01 -6.47 -2.87
N TYR A 335 -24.47 -6.54 -4.08
CA TYR A 335 -24.60 -5.51 -5.10
C TYR A 335 -25.96 -5.56 -5.80
N LYS A 336 -26.51 -4.38 -6.13
CA LYS A 336 -27.77 -4.26 -6.89
C LYS A 336 -27.59 -4.45 -8.39
N HIS A 337 -26.48 -3.92 -8.93
CA HIS A 337 -26.23 -3.81 -10.37
C HIS A 337 -24.99 -4.58 -10.82
N TRP A 338 -24.28 -5.21 -9.88
CA TRP A 338 -23.10 -6.04 -10.14
C TRP A 338 -23.37 -7.44 -9.60
N THR A 339 -22.63 -8.42 -10.11
CA THR A 339 -22.64 -9.78 -9.55
C THR A 339 -22.24 -9.72 -8.07
N PRO A 340 -23.03 -10.30 -7.14
CA PRO A 340 -22.64 -10.41 -5.74
C PRO A 340 -21.34 -11.17 -5.56
N LEU A 341 -20.62 -10.85 -4.49
CA LEU A 341 -19.41 -11.57 -4.08
C LEU A 341 -19.72 -12.55 -2.94
N ASP A 342 -18.84 -13.50 -2.68
CA ASP A 342 -19.07 -14.54 -1.66
C ASP A 342 -18.43 -14.20 -0.31
N THR A 343 -17.25 -13.60 -0.34
CA THR A 343 -16.30 -13.51 0.79
C THR A 343 -16.13 -12.14 1.49
N PRO A 344 -16.48 -10.96 0.92
CA PRO A 344 -16.15 -9.67 1.55
C PRO A 344 -16.65 -9.48 2.99
N ARG A 345 -17.88 -9.91 3.32
CA ARG A 345 -18.41 -9.75 4.68
C ARG A 345 -17.64 -10.60 5.70
N SER A 346 -17.33 -11.85 5.39
CA SER A 346 -16.58 -12.75 6.29
C SER A 346 -15.13 -12.28 6.44
N ASP A 347 -14.52 -11.81 5.36
CA ASP A 347 -13.17 -11.22 5.37
C ASP A 347 -13.09 -10.01 6.29
N ALA A 348 -13.98 -9.04 6.11
CA ALA A 348 -14.03 -7.85 6.93
C ALA A 348 -14.30 -8.17 8.41
N GLN A 349 -15.17 -9.12 8.71
CA GLN A 349 -15.43 -9.55 10.10
C GLN A 349 -14.18 -10.13 10.76
N ALA A 350 -13.46 -11.01 10.06
CA ALA A 350 -12.24 -11.62 10.57
C ALA A 350 -11.12 -10.57 10.77
N VAL A 351 -10.91 -9.70 9.78
CA VAL A 351 -9.92 -8.62 9.86
C VAL A 351 -10.26 -7.64 10.99
N ALA A 352 -11.51 -7.22 11.11
CA ALA A 352 -11.98 -6.36 12.21
C ALA A 352 -11.74 -6.99 13.59
N GLY A 353 -12.04 -8.29 13.74
CA GLY A 353 -11.79 -9.05 14.96
C GLY A 353 -10.31 -9.04 15.34
N VAL A 354 -9.43 -9.34 14.39
CA VAL A 354 -7.98 -9.38 14.61
C VAL A 354 -7.42 -8.00 14.96
N LEU A 355 -7.78 -6.94 14.21
CA LEU A 355 -7.36 -5.56 14.48
C LEU A 355 -7.79 -5.09 15.88
N LYS A 356 -9.03 -5.39 16.28
CA LYS A 356 -9.55 -5.03 17.61
C LYS A 356 -8.84 -5.78 18.73
N GLN A 357 -8.85 -7.11 18.65
CA GLN A 357 -8.45 -7.99 19.75
C GLN A 357 -6.92 -8.02 19.94
N ARG A 358 -6.16 -8.15 18.86
CA ARG A 358 -4.71 -8.37 18.92
C ARG A 358 -3.91 -7.09 18.80
N PHE A 359 -4.42 -6.09 18.09
CA PHE A 359 -3.69 -4.86 17.79
C PHE A 359 -4.29 -3.59 18.41
N GLY A 360 -5.45 -3.68 19.07
CA GLY A 360 -5.99 -2.57 19.84
C GLY A 360 -6.53 -1.40 19.04
N PHE A 361 -6.98 -1.66 17.82
CA PHE A 361 -7.72 -0.68 17.05
C PHE A 361 -9.14 -0.49 17.60
N ASP A 362 -9.58 0.75 17.60
CA ASP A 362 -11.00 1.12 17.63
C ASP A 362 -11.57 0.92 16.23
N VAL A 363 -12.42 -0.10 16.07
CA VAL A 363 -12.84 -0.59 14.76
C VAL A 363 -14.28 -0.18 14.46
N THR A 364 -14.47 0.56 13.37
CA THR A 364 -15.75 0.79 12.72
C THR A 364 -15.89 -0.19 11.56
N LEU A 365 -16.79 -1.16 11.67
CA LEU A 365 -17.11 -2.14 10.61
C LEU A 365 -18.40 -1.72 9.91
N LEU A 366 -18.36 -1.58 8.58
CA LEU A 366 -19.50 -1.28 7.73
C LEU A 366 -19.65 -2.37 6.66
N GLN A 367 -20.89 -2.77 6.39
CA GLN A 367 -21.21 -3.80 5.41
C GLN A 367 -22.27 -3.27 4.44
N ASP A 368 -22.09 -3.56 3.16
CA ASP A 368 -22.96 -3.19 2.04
C ASP A 368 -23.35 -1.71 2.05
N VAL A 369 -22.31 -0.87 2.04
CA VAL A 369 -22.48 0.57 2.08
C VAL A 369 -22.73 1.13 0.69
N ASN A 370 -23.65 2.08 0.64
CA ASN A 370 -23.87 2.90 -0.54
C ASN A 370 -22.79 3.99 -0.67
N ARG A 371 -22.78 4.69 -1.80
CA ARG A 371 -21.76 5.72 -2.09
C ARG A 371 -21.67 6.80 -1.00
N GLN A 372 -22.81 7.32 -0.57
CA GLN A 372 -22.89 8.39 0.43
C GLN A 372 -22.35 7.92 1.79
N GLN A 373 -22.71 6.71 2.22
CA GLN A 373 -22.26 6.12 3.48
C GLN A 373 -20.74 5.91 3.50
N LEU A 374 -20.16 5.43 2.39
CA LEU A 374 -18.73 5.21 2.25
C LEU A 374 -17.95 6.54 2.41
N LEU A 375 -18.33 7.58 1.64
CA LEU A 375 -17.69 8.90 1.73
C LEU A 375 -17.88 9.55 3.10
N ALA A 376 -19.07 9.43 3.68
CA ALA A 376 -19.35 9.94 5.04
C ALA A 376 -18.49 9.24 6.11
N ALA A 377 -18.26 7.93 5.98
CA ALA A 377 -17.41 7.18 6.90
C ALA A 377 -15.95 7.65 6.85
N LEU A 378 -15.40 7.87 5.65
CA LEU A 378 -14.05 8.42 5.47
C LEU A 378 -13.94 9.84 6.04
N SER A 379 -14.93 10.69 5.80
CA SER A 379 -14.98 12.06 6.32
C SER A 379 -15.04 12.08 7.85
N ARG A 380 -15.88 11.24 8.48
CA ARG A 380 -15.96 11.11 9.94
C ARG A 380 -14.65 10.61 10.54
N LEU A 381 -14.04 9.59 9.95
CA LEU A 381 -12.74 9.09 10.39
C LEU A 381 -11.69 10.20 10.36
N ARG A 382 -11.65 11.00 9.29
CA ARG A 382 -10.75 12.17 9.16
C ARG A 382 -10.92 13.18 10.29
N GLN A 383 -12.16 13.42 10.72
CA GLN A 383 -12.48 14.40 11.79
C GLN A 383 -12.14 13.89 13.19
N GLN A 384 -12.09 12.56 13.40
CA GLN A 384 -11.87 11.95 14.71
C GLN A 384 -10.39 11.82 15.08
N VAL A 385 -9.50 11.69 14.09
CA VAL A 385 -8.10 11.35 14.30
C VAL A 385 -7.22 12.57 14.56
N GLY A 386 -6.18 12.40 15.38
CA GLY A 386 -5.18 13.39 15.72
C GLY A 386 -3.76 13.07 15.19
N PRO A 387 -2.79 13.98 15.37
CA PRO A 387 -1.46 13.93 14.74
C PRO A 387 -0.50 12.85 15.28
N GLN A 388 -0.90 12.10 16.30
CA GLN A 388 -0.16 10.95 16.82
C GLN A 388 -0.84 9.61 16.49
N ASP A 389 -2.06 9.65 15.94
CA ASP A 389 -2.89 8.47 15.76
C ASP A 389 -2.49 7.68 14.52
N GLN A 390 -2.85 6.40 14.54
CA GLN A 390 -2.68 5.45 13.45
C GLN A 390 -4.05 5.06 12.89
N VAL A 391 -4.11 4.92 11.57
CA VAL A 391 -5.35 4.57 10.87
C VAL A 391 -5.10 3.37 9.95
N VAL A 392 -6.00 2.39 10.01
CA VAL A 392 -6.13 1.34 9.00
C VAL A 392 -7.46 1.52 8.28
N VAL A 393 -7.43 1.56 6.94
CA VAL A 393 -8.65 1.46 6.13
C VAL A 393 -8.60 0.13 5.41
N TYR A 394 -9.51 -0.79 5.74
CA TYR A 394 -9.67 -2.05 5.02
C TYR A 394 -10.91 -1.97 4.13
N TYR A 395 -10.76 -2.30 2.85
CA TYR A 395 -11.87 -2.39 1.90
C TYR A 395 -11.84 -3.74 1.19
N ALA A 396 -12.98 -4.44 1.17
CA ALA A 396 -13.20 -5.63 0.37
C ALA A 396 -14.47 -5.47 -0.48
N GLY A 397 -14.37 -5.74 -1.77
CA GLY A 397 -15.48 -5.60 -2.71
C GLY A 397 -15.00 -5.38 -4.14
N HIS A 398 -15.93 -5.12 -5.05
CA HIS A 398 -15.61 -4.76 -6.43
C HIS A 398 -14.76 -3.49 -6.49
N GLY A 399 -13.80 -3.52 -7.40
CA GLY A 399 -13.04 -2.34 -7.80
C GLY A 399 -12.78 -2.36 -9.30
N GLN A 400 -13.05 -1.22 -9.96
CA GLN A 400 -12.94 -1.08 -11.40
C GLN A 400 -11.84 -0.09 -11.74
N MET A 401 -11.06 -0.36 -12.78
CA MET A 401 -10.17 0.63 -13.37
C MET A 401 -10.82 1.21 -14.63
N ASP A 402 -10.85 2.54 -14.72
CA ASP A 402 -11.16 3.24 -15.97
C ASP A 402 -9.93 3.18 -16.88
N PRO A 403 -10.01 2.53 -18.05
CA PRO A 403 -8.87 2.36 -18.95
C PRO A 403 -8.43 3.67 -19.62
N VAL A 404 -9.31 4.68 -19.68
CA VAL A 404 -9.01 5.97 -20.31
C VAL A 404 -8.21 6.84 -19.35
N THR A 405 -8.66 6.94 -18.10
CA THR A 405 -8.02 7.79 -17.09
C THR A 405 -7.00 7.04 -16.23
N ALA A 406 -6.89 5.72 -16.40
CA ALA A 406 -6.09 4.81 -15.55
C ALA A 406 -6.46 4.91 -14.05
N ARG A 407 -7.70 5.30 -13.75
CA ARG A 407 -8.17 5.58 -12.40
C ARG A 407 -8.88 4.38 -11.80
N GLY A 408 -8.54 4.04 -10.56
CA GLY A 408 -9.26 3.05 -9.78
C GLY A 408 -10.54 3.60 -9.15
N TYR A 409 -11.53 2.74 -9.00
CA TYR A 409 -12.78 3.03 -8.33
C TYR A 409 -13.12 1.87 -7.39
N TRP A 410 -13.62 2.21 -6.20
CA TRP A 410 -14.35 1.29 -5.34
C TRP A 410 -15.82 1.38 -5.68
N ILE A 411 -16.47 0.22 -5.79
CA ILE A 411 -17.88 0.12 -6.19
C ILE A 411 -18.76 -0.02 -4.94
N PRO A 412 -19.62 0.97 -4.65
CA PRO A 412 -20.66 0.85 -3.63
C PRO A 412 -21.74 -0.14 -4.04
N VAL A 413 -22.52 -0.66 -3.09
CA VAL A 413 -23.56 -1.67 -3.41
C VAL A 413 -24.68 -1.16 -4.31
N ASP A 414 -24.88 0.16 -4.35
CA ASP A 414 -25.82 0.86 -5.22
C ASP A 414 -25.20 1.39 -6.52
N GLY A 415 -23.90 1.17 -6.77
CA GLY A 415 -23.26 1.64 -7.99
C GLY A 415 -23.68 0.85 -9.22
N ASP A 416 -24.16 1.53 -10.27
CA ASP A 416 -24.48 0.94 -11.57
C ASP A 416 -23.22 0.69 -12.41
N GLU A 417 -23.12 -0.45 -13.12
CA GLU A 417 -21.97 -0.80 -13.97
C GLU A 417 -21.67 0.20 -15.10
N LYS A 418 -22.63 1.05 -15.47
CA LYS A 418 -22.53 2.00 -16.59
C LYS A 418 -22.46 3.45 -16.14
N ASP A 419 -22.63 3.73 -14.84
CA ASP A 419 -22.64 5.08 -14.30
C ASP A 419 -21.48 5.30 -13.31
N ILE A 420 -20.35 5.78 -13.85
CA ILE A 420 -19.13 6.08 -13.09
C ILE A 420 -19.39 7.09 -11.97
N ALA A 421 -20.39 7.97 -12.09
CA ALA A 421 -20.71 8.97 -11.06
C ALA A 421 -21.20 8.32 -9.75
N GLN A 422 -21.72 7.10 -9.82
CA GLN A 422 -22.16 6.33 -8.66
C GLN A 422 -21.03 5.56 -7.97
N TRP A 423 -19.83 5.56 -8.54
CA TRP A 423 -18.66 4.92 -7.96
C TRP A 423 -17.90 5.87 -7.03
N VAL A 424 -17.00 5.32 -6.21
CA VAL A 424 -16.08 6.10 -5.38
C VAL A 424 -14.70 6.05 -6.01
N SER A 425 -14.20 7.18 -6.47
CA SER A 425 -12.85 7.26 -7.02
C SER A 425 -11.83 7.02 -5.90
N VAL A 426 -10.74 6.28 -6.18
CA VAL A 426 -9.63 6.18 -5.22
C VAL A 426 -8.94 7.53 -4.99
N ILE A 427 -9.18 8.52 -5.86
CA ILE A 427 -8.76 9.92 -5.64
C ILE A 427 -9.58 10.53 -4.50
N ASP A 428 -10.91 10.33 -4.48
CA ASP A 428 -11.75 10.84 -3.38
C ASP A 428 -11.28 10.26 -2.04
N VAL A 429 -10.88 8.97 -2.04
CA VAL A 429 -10.27 8.33 -0.87
C VAL A 429 -8.94 8.99 -0.52
N THR A 430 -8.03 9.09 -1.49
CA THR A 430 -6.70 9.71 -1.35
C THR A 430 -6.78 11.12 -0.77
N ASP A 431 -7.79 11.89 -1.15
CA ASP A 431 -8.04 13.24 -0.68
C ASP A 431 -8.42 13.30 0.79
N GLN A 432 -9.30 12.38 1.22
CA GLN A 432 -9.60 12.24 2.64
C GLN A 432 -8.34 11.85 3.43
N LEU A 433 -7.49 10.98 2.89
CA LEU A 433 -6.23 10.57 3.54
C LEU A 433 -5.18 11.69 3.56
N SER A 434 -5.16 12.53 2.53
CA SER A 434 -4.26 13.68 2.41
C SER A 434 -4.60 14.77 3.42
N ALA A 435 -5.90 15.05 3.56
CA ALA A 435 -6.41 15.99 4.55
C ALA A 435 -6.44 15.43 5.99
N MET A 436 -6.19 14.13 6.17
CA MET A 436 -6.16 13.50 7.48
C MET A 436 -4.91 13.90 8.28
N THR A 437 -5.08 14.27 9.55
CA THR A 437 -3.99 14.68 10.45
C THR A 437 -3.20 13.50 11.00
N ALA A 438 -3.77 12.29 11.03
CA ALA A 438 -3.13 11.07 11.50
C ALA A 438 -1.71 10.90 10.93
N ARG A 439 -0.75 10.50 11.74
CA ARG A 439 0.65 10.38 11.26
C ARG A 439 0.83 9.20 10.33
N HIS A 440 0.19 8.08 10.64
CA HIS A 440 0.33 6.84 9.87
C HIS A 440 -1.03 6.35 9.40
N VAL A 441 -1.17 6.18 8.09
CA VAL A 441 -2.34 5.54 7.48
C VAL A 441 -1.88 4.39 6.60
N LEU A 442 -2.48 3.23 6.81
CA LEU A 442 -2.36 2.06 5.95
C LEU A 442 -3.73 1.76 5.32
N VAL A 443 -3.78 1.76 4.00
CA VAL A 443 -4.94 1.22 3.25
C VAL A 443 -4.64 -0.23 2.91
N ILE A 444 -5.58 -1.13 3.17
CA ILE A 444 -5.53 -2.53 2.77
C ILE A 444 -6.75 -2.76 1.87
N ALA A 445 -6.52 -2.84 0.57
CA ALA A 445 -7.58 -3.00 -0.42
C ALA A 445 -7.56 -4.43 -0.97
N ASP A 446 -8.57 -5.22 -0.61
CA ASP A 446 -8.90 -6.47 -1.30
C ASP A 446 -9.73 -6.18 -2.56
N SER A 447 -9.19 -5.27 -3.37
CA SER A 447 -9.79 -4.72 -4.59
C SER A 447 -8.73 -3.89 -5.33
N CYS A 448 -9.09 -3.34 -6.49
CA CYS A 448 -8.28 -2.33 -7.16
C CYS A 448 -8.04 -1.10 -6.27
N TYR A 449 -6.77 -0.72 -6.08
CA TYR A 449 -6.35 0.58 -5.53
C TYR A 449 -5.09 1.13 -6.23
N SER A 450 -4.54 0.38 -7.20
CA SER A 450 -3.22 0.61 -7.81
C SER A 450 -3.08 1.91 -8.59
N GLY A 451 -4.16 2.49 -9.11
CA GLY A 451 -4.13 3.69 -9.97
C GLY A 451 -3.62 4.98 -9.30
N THR A 452 -3.40 4.97 -7.98
CA THR A 452 -2.82 6.10 -7.23
C THR A 452 -1.49 5.78 -6.56
N LEU A 453 -0.96 4.57 -6.74
CA LEU A 453 0.30 4.16 -6.11
C LEU A 453 1.49 4.81 -6.81
N THR A 454 2.43 5.37 -6.04
CA THR A 454 3.66 5.92 -6.62
C THR A 454 4.74 4.85 -6.76
N ARG A 455 5.75 5.16 -7.56
CA ARG A 455 7.00 4.38 -7.64
C ARG A 455 8.06 4.86 -6.65
N SER A 456 7.68 5.75 -5.72
CA SER A 456 8.58 6.23 -4.69
C SER A 456 8.93 5.08 -3.74
N LEU A 457 10.15 5.08 -3.23
CA LEU A 457 10.59 4.02 -2.32
C LEU A 457 9.94 4.16 -0.95
N VAL A 458 9.68 3.03 -0.31
CA VAL A 458 9.45 2.94 1.13
C VAL A 458 10.73 2.39 1.77
N PRO A 459 11.31 3.04 2.79
CA PRO A 459 12.48 2.48 3.45
C PRO A 459 12.13 1.14 4.10
N ALA A 460 12.99 0.14 3.93
CA ALA A 460 12.79 -1.18 4.51
C ALA A 460 13.64 -1.34 5.78
N ILE A 461 13.18 -2.21 6.68
CA ILE A 461 14.00 -2.66 7.79
C ILE A 461 14.80 -3.85 7.30
N ASP A 462 16.10 -3.84 7.59
CA ASP A 462 16.95 -4.99 7.39
C ASP A 462 16.41 -6.14 8.23
N GLN A 463 15.95 -7.18 7.54
CA GLN A 463 15.42 -8.36 8.20
C GLN A 463 16.52 -9.05 9.02
N ALA A 464 17.80 -8.79 8.70
CA ALA A 464 18.97 -9.27 9.43
C ALA A 464 19.14 -8.75 10.86
N LEU A 465 18.22 -7.94 11.36
CA LEU A 465 18.28 -7.42 12.72
C LEU A 465 17.59 -8.31 13.77
N THR A 466 18.16 -8.32 14.97
CA THR A 466 17.49 -8.81 16.18
C THR A 466 16.32 -7.89 16.59
N LEU A 467 15.42 -8.37 17.45
CA LEU A 467 14.26 -7.59 17.92
C LEU A 467 14.68 -6.26 18.58
N GLU A 468 15.73 -6.28 19.39
CA GLU A 468 16.25 -5.07 20.05
C GLU A 468 16.82 -4.07 19.04
N GLN A 469 17.59 -4.57 18.07
CA GLN A 469 18.17 -3.73 17.01
C GLN A 469 17.10 -3.10 16.10
N ARG A 470 15.91 -3.71 15.98
CA ARG A 470 14.80 -3.19 15.16
C ARG A 470 14.09 -1.99 15.77
N ILE A 471 14.17 -1.79 17.09
CA ILE A 471 13.43 -0.71 17.77
C ILE A 471 13.82 0.68 17.24
N ASN A 472 15.11 0.93 17.04
CA ASN A 472 15.59 2.23 16.57
C ASN A 472 15.18 2.53 15.12
N PRO A 473 15.39 1.63 14.14
CA PRO A 473 14.84 1.74 12.79
C PRO A 473 13.33 1.99 12.77
N LEU A 474 12.54 1.17 13.48
CA LEU A 474 11.09 1.31 13.56
C LEU A 474 10.67 2.67 14.13
N LYS A 475 11.29 3.07 15.24
CA LYS A 475 11.03 4.36 15.87
C LYS A 475 11.32 5.51 14.92
N GLN A 476 12.38 5.41 14.12
CA GLN A 476 12.76 6.45 13.17
C GLN A 476 11.78 6.54 11.99
N LEU A 477 11.37 5.41 11.40
CA LEU A 477 10.31 5.40 10.37
C LEU A 477 9.01 5.99 10.90
N SER A 478 8.68 5.69 12.15
CA SER A 478 7.46 6.14 12.81
C SER A 478 7.44 7.65 13.13
N LYS A 479 8.55 8.37 12.96
CA LYS A 479 8.58 9.83 13.10
C LYS A 479 8.07 10.54 11.84
N GLN A 480 8.27 9.94 10.68
CA GLN A 480 7.90 10.50 9.39
C GLN A 480 6.43 10.19 9.07
N ARG A 481 5.77 11.05 8.29
CA ARG A 481 4.39 10.78 7.87
C ARG A 481 4.35 9.60 6.90
N ALA A 482 3.44 8.66 7.14
CA ALA A 482 3.24 7.49 6.29
C ALA A 482 1.81 7.46 5.72
N ARG A 483 1.73 7.32 4.40
CA ARG A 483 0.51 7.00 3.63
C ARG A 483 0.85 5.92 2.64
N VAL A 484 0.46 4.70 2.96
CA VAL A 484 0.87 3.49 2.24
C VAL A 484 -0.35 2.63 1.99
N ALA A 485 -0.33 1.88 0.90
CA ALA A 485 -1.40 0.96 0.58
C ALA A 485 -0.84 -0.43 0.25
N MET A 486 -1.52 -1.45 0.74
CA MET A 486 -1.37 -2.85 0.37
C MET A 486 -2.60 -3.27 -0.43
N THR A 487 -2.43 -3.87 -1.60
CA THR A 487 -3.55 -4.23 -2.49
C THR A 487 -3.41 -5.67 -2.97
N SER A 488 -4.50 -6.34 -3.34
CA SER A 488 -4.46 -7.70 -3.92
C SER A 488 -3.82 -7.75 -5.32
N GLY A 489 -3.76 -6.61 -6.03
CA GLY A 489 -2.89 -6.36 -7.18
C GLY A 489 -3.32 -6.93 -8.54
N GLY A 490 -4.61 -7.26 -8.72
CA GLY A 490 -5.20 -7.65 -10.01
C GLY A 490 -6.30 -6.70 -10.49
N LEU A 491 -6.51 -6.66 -11.82
CA LEU A 491 -7.68 -6.02 -12.46
C LEU A 491 -8.89 -6.95 -12.58
N GLU A 492 -8.66 -8.24 -12.38
CA GLU A 492 -9.70 -9.26 -12.40
C GLU A 492 -10.36 -9.35 -11.01
N PRO A 493 -11.65 -9.73 -10.93
CA PRO A 493 -12.30 -10.00 -9.65
C PRO A 493 -11.42 -10.90 -8.77
N VAL A 494 -11.38 -10.62 -7.47
CA VAL A 494 -10.61 -11.44 -6.52
C VAL A 494 -11.11 -12.88 -6.64
N VAL A 495 -10.24 -13.79 -7.09
CA VAL A 495 -10.62 -15.18 -7.30
C VAL A 495 -10.90 -15.81 -5.93
N ASP A 496 -12.13 -16.28 -5.72
CA ASP A 496 -12.61 -16.96 -4.49
C ASP A 496 -11.95 -18.34 -4.24
N GLY A 497 -10.77 -18.59 -4.80
CA GLY A 497 -10.08 -19.88 -4.75
C GLY A 497 -9.45 -20.23 -3.39
N GLY A 498 -9.76 -19.53 -2.31
CA GLY A 498 -9.02 -19.55 -1.04
C GLY A 498 -9.83 -19.90 0.21
N SER A 499 -10.39 -21.11 0.31
CA SER A 499 -11.36 -21.55 1.33
C SER A 499 -12.76 -20.94 1.12
N VAL A 500 -13.82 -21.73 1.35
CA VAL A 500 -15.23 -21.29 1.22
C VAL A 500 -15.55 -20.07 2.11
N GLN A 501 -14.66 -19.73 3.04
CA GLN A 501 -14.88 -18.70 4.04
C GLN A 501 -14.22 -17.35 3.72
N HIS A 502 -13.13 -17.30 2.96
CA HIS A 502 -12.32 -16.08 2.79
C HIS A 502 -11.73 -15.93 1.39
N SER A 503 -11.47 -14.70 0.95
CA SER A 503 -10.69 -14.49 -0.28
C SER A 503 -9.25 -14.99 -0.10
N LEU A 504 -8.54 -15.25 -1.21
CA LEU A 504 -7.13 -15.66 -1.16
C LEU A 504 -6.23 -14.60 -0.49
N PHE A 505 -6.51 -13.32 -0.75
CA PHE A 505 -5.78 -12.20 -0.17
C PHE A 505 -6.10 -12.03 1.32
N ALA A 506 -7.38 -12.01 1.69
CA ALA A 506 -7.81 -11.93 3.08
C ALA A 506 -7.29 -13.11 3.90
N ARG A 507 -7.36 -14.34 3.36
CA ARG A 507 -6.79 -15.53 4.01
C ARG A 507 -5.30 -15.36 4.26
N SER A 508 -4.55 -14.89 3.26
CA SER A 508 -3.11 -14.66 3.37
C SER A 508 -2.81 -13.61 4.44
N LEU A 509 -3.55 -12.50 4.44
CA LEU A 509 -3.43 -11.44 5.43
C LEU A 509 -3.72 -11.94 6.85
N LEU A 510 -4.82 -12.65 7.07
CA LEU A 510 -5.20 -13.20 8.37
C LEU A 510 -4.15 -14.18 8.91
N ASP A 511 -3.62 -15.05 8.04
CA ASP A 511 -2.55 -15.99 8.36
C ASP A 511 -1.26 -15.26 8.82
N VAL A 512 -0.89 -14.15 8.16
CA VAL A 512 0.27 -13.31 8.55
C VAL A 512 -0.02 -12.59 9.86
N LEU A 513 -1.16 -11.91 9.94
CA LEU A 513 -1.51 -11.09 11.10
C LEU A 513 -1.46 -11.93 12.37
N ALA A 514 -2.01 -13.15 12.34
CA ALA A 514 -2.01 -14.13 13.45
C ALA A 514 -0.61 -14.38 14.07
N GLN A 515 0.46 -14.18 13.30
CA GLN A 515 1.83 -14.45 13.71
C GLN A 515 2.63 -13.22 14.11
N VAL A 516 2.10 -12.01 13.86
CA VAL A 516 2.71 -10.79 14.36
C VAL A 516 2.63 -10.81 15.89
N LYS A 517 3.78 -10.96 16.53
CA LYS A 517 3.92 -10.99 17.99
C LYS A 517 4.95 -9.95 18.49
N SER A 518 5.34 -9.03 17.62
CA SER A 518 6.23 -7.90 17.87
C SER A 518 5.96 -6.82 16.82
N PRO A 519 6.35 -5.57 17.06
CA PRO A 519 6.25 -4.50 16.08
C PRO A 519 6.83 -4.87 14.70
N VAL A 520 6.11 -4.53 13.63
CA VAL A 520 6.46 -4.81 12.24
C VAL A 520 6.12 -3.63 11.35
N ALA A 521 6.97 -3.32 10.37
CA ALA A 521 6.69 -2.34 9.34
C ALA A 521 5.73 -2.91 8.27
N ALA A 522 4.82 -2.11 7.72
CA ALA A 522 3.81 -2.59 6.79
C ALA A 522 4.42 -3.13 5.48
N GLN A 523 5.61 -2.68 5.08
CA GLN A 523 6.38 -3.31 4.00
C GLN A 523 6.75 -4.78 4.33
N GLU A 524 7.18 -5.06 5.57
CA GLU A 524 7.51 -6.41 6.00
C GLU A 524 6.25 -7.27 6.08
N LEU A 525 5.14 -6.69 6.56
CA LEU A 525 3.83 -7.33 6.53
C LEU A 525 3.43 -7.69 5.09
N HIS A 526 3.55 -6.75 4.13
CA HIS A 526 3.29 -7.02 2.72
C HIS A 526 4.12 -8.17 2.20
N ASN A 527 5.44 -8.16 2.42
CA ASN A 527 6.32 -9.21 1.90
C ASN A 527 5.90 -10.59 2.41
N ALA A 528 5.47 -10.66 3.67
CA ALA A 528 4.90 -11.87 4.25
C ALA A 528 3.56 -12.27 3.61
N VAL A 529 2.66 -11.30 3.40
CA VAL A 529 1.37 -11.52 2.71
C VAL A 529 1.61 -12.04 1.29
N SER A 530 2.48 -11.42 0.50
CA SER A 530 2.74 -11.81 -0.88
C SER A 530 3.36 -13.20 -0.98
N ALA A 531 4.27 -13.55 -0.07
CA ALA A 531 4.81 -14.89 0.00
C ALA A 531 3.72 -15.93 0.31
N ARG A 532 2.86 -15.65 1.29
CA ARG A 532 1.73 -16.53 1.65
C ARG A 532 0.73 -16.66 0.51
N PHE A 533 0.40 -15.54 -0.14
CA PHE A 533 -0.49 -15.48 -1.29
C PHE A 533 0.03 -16.34 -2.43
N ALA A 534 1.30 -16.17 -2.80
CA ALA A 534 1.93 -16.95 -3.85
C ALA A 534 1.85 -18.44 -3.55
N HIS A 535 2.17 -18.85 -2.31
CA HIS A 535 2.08 -20.25 -1.88
C HIS A 535 0.68 -20.86 -2.00
N LEU A 536 -0.34 -20.16 -1.50
CA LEU A 536 -1.73 -20.61 -1.58
C LEU A 536 -2.25 -20.59 -3.03
N GLY A 537 -1.81 -19.63 -3.84
CA GLY A 537 -2.18 -19.46 -5.24
C GLY A 537 -1.53 -20.41 -6.23
N ARG A 538 -0.46 -21.16 -5.86
CA ARG A 538 0.30 -22.05 -6.77
C ARG A 538 -0.58 -23.03 -7.56
N ARG A 539 -1.64 -23.55 -6.93
CA ARG A 539 -2.55 -24.53 -7.54
C ARG A 539 -3.61 -23.89 -8.45
N LEU A 540 -3.81 -22.58 -8.33
CA LEU A 540 -4.91 -21.85 -8.95
C LEU A 540 -4.49 -21.11 -10.22
N LYS A 541 -3.20 -21.14 -10.60
CA LYS A 541 -2.63 -20.42 -11.75
C LYS A 541 -3.00 -18.92 -11.79
N ILE A 542 -3.13 -18.30 -10.62
CA ILE A 542 -3.52 -16.90 -10.50
C ILE A 542 -2.35 -15.99 -10.88
N ALA A 543 -2.59 -15.03 -11.77
CA ALA A 543 -1.61 -14.04 -12.21
C ALA A 543 -1.48 -12.84 -11.26
N GLN A 544 -2.47 -12.63 -10.38
CA GLN A 544 -2.47 -11.54 -9.40
C GLN A 544 -1.31 -11.68 -8.41
N GLN A 545 -0.74 -10.56 -7.99
CA GLN A 545 0.29 -10.48 -6.97
C GLN A 545 0.00 -9.28 -6.09
N PRO A 546 -0.02 -9.43 -4.76
CA PRO A 546 -0.21 -8.29 -3.89
C PRO A 546 0.81 -7.19 -4.16
N GLN A 547 0.37 -5.94 -4.08
CA GLN A 547 1.21 -4.76 -4.31
C GLN A 547 1.29 -3.92 -3.04
N TYR A 548 2.41 -3.23 -2.86
CA TYR A 548 2.61 -2.28 -1.78
C TYR A 548 3.42 -1.08 -2.23
N ALA A 549 2.91 0.11 -1.92
CA ALA A 549 3.55 1.36 -2.31
C ALA A 549 3.00 2.56 -1.51
N PRO A 550 3.70 3.71 -1.54
CA PRO A 550 3.14 4.98 -1.11
C PRO A 550 1.91 5.36 -1.93
N ILE A 551 0.94 6.00 -1.28
CA ILE A 551 -0.22 6.57 -1.95
C ILE A 551 0.17 7.96 -2.47
N GLY A 552 0.11 8.13 -3.79
CA GLY A 552 0.40 9.39 -4.47
C GLY A 552 -0.53 10.49 -4.00
N PHE A 553 0.03 11.69 -3.82
CA PHE A 553 -0.70 12.88 -3.36
C PHE A 553 -1.39 12.80 -1.99
N ALA A 554 -1.30 11.67 -1.28
CA ALA A 554 -1.82 11.52 0.08
C ALA A 554 -0.95 12.22 1.15
N GLY A 555 0.21 12.78 0.77
CA GLY A 555 1.16 13.35 1.73
C GLY A 555 1.99 12.30 2.46
N HIS A 556 2.32 11.19 1.79
CA HIS A 556 3.41 10.32 2.23
C HIS A 556 4.72 11.13 2.25
N GLU A 557 5.60 10.91 3.24
CA GLU A 557 6.93 11.51 3.26
C GLU A 557 7.99 10.42 3.00
N ALA A 558 8.36 9.68 4.06
CA ALA A 558 9.27 8.54 3.97
C ALA A 558 9.10 7.57 5.15
N GLY A 559 8.00 7.69 5.89
CA GLY A 559 7.70 6.76 6.98
C GLY A 559 7.17 5.45 6.44
N ASP A 560 7.09 4.47 7.31
CA ASP A 560 6.29 3.26 7.08
C ASP A 560 5.24 3.12 8.18
N PHE A 561 4.14 2.44 7.90
CA PHE A 561 3.17 2.11 8.92
C PHE A 561 3.73 1.02 9.84
N VAL A 562 3.85 1.27 11.14
CA VAL A 562 4.30 0.26 12.11
C VAL A 562 3.10 -0.35 12.81
N LEU A 563 2.85 -1.64 12.59
CA LEU A 563 1.83 -2.42 13.27
C LEU A 563 2.45 -3.10 14.50
N SER A 564 1.89 -2.89 15.68
CA SER A 564 2.34 -3.53 16.91
C SER A 564 1.16 -4.22 17.62
N PRO A 565 1.33 -5.46 18.11
CA PRO A 565 0.37 -6.06 19.03
C PRO A 565 0.10 -5.16 20.25
N ARG A 566 -1.03 -5.42 20.93
CA ARG A 566 -1.39 -4.80 22.21
C ARG A 566 -0.35 -5.09 23.29
#